data_AF-A0A2G9MG43-F1
#
_entry.id   AF-A0A2G9MG43-F1
#
_cell.length_a   1.000
_cell.length_b   1.000
_cell.length_c   1.000
_cell.angle_alpha   90.00
_cell.angle_beta   90.00
_cell.angle_gamma   90.00
#
_symmetry.space_group_name_H-M   'P 1'
#
loop_
_entity.id
_entity.type
_entity.pdbx_description
1 polymer ?
#
loop_
_entity_poly.entity_id
_entity_poly.type
_entity_poly.pdbx_seq_one_letter_code
_entity_poly.pdbx_strand_id
1 'polypeptide(L)'
;QKTEWLLASHKKVEFDDVKKLDLPNDIVWFRFEPLILHVACESVESACELIKKASSCGFKHSGIMSTEKRIMAEIRGTDFIDAPIAKGEMFVNDEGLRLLIEEANNKLDKNLYRINRFLELLK
;
A
#
# COMPACT_ATOMS: atom_id res chain seq x y z
N GLN A 1 20.10 5.80 5.34
CA GLN A 1 19.30 5.62 6.58
C GLN A 1 19.02 4.14 6.74
N LYS A 2 19.21 3.59 7.94
CA LYS A 2 18.84 2.21 8.23
C LYS A 2 17.38 2.22 8.67
N THR A 3 16.50 1.60 7.90
CA THR A 3 15.09 1.43 8.25
C THR A 3 14.91 0.02 8.78
N GLU A 4 14.23 -0.11 9.91
CA GLU A 4 13.91 -1.40 10.53
C GLU A 4 12.39 -1.53 10.64
N TRP A 5 11.87 -2.69 10.24
CA TRP A 5 10.44 -3.01 10.34
C TRP A 5 10.18 -3.67 11.68
N LEU A 6 9.53 -2.94 12.61
CA LEU A 6 9.09 -3.53 13.88
C LEU A 6 7.94 -4.53 13.68
N LEU A 7 7.09 -4.26 12.69
CA LEU A 7 6.00 -5.13 12.25
C LEU A 7 5.74 -4.89 10.76
N ALA A 8 5.57 -5.98 10.00
CA ALA A 8 5.12 -5.93 8.61
C ALA A 8 4.13 -7.07 8.36
N SER A 9 2.99 -6.77 7.73
CA SER A 9 1.91 -7.74 7.49
C SER A 9 1.21 -7.48 6.16
N HIS A 10 0.81 -8.56 5.48
CA HIS A 10 -0.07 -8.53 4.30
C HIS A 10 -1.54 -8.85 4.68
N LYS A 11 -1.84 -8.92 5.97
CA LYS A 11 -3.17 -9.20 6.55
C LYS A 11 -3.54 -8.10 7.53
N LYS A 12 -4.80 -8.10 7.96
CA LYS A 12 -5.26 -7.23 9.04
C LYS A 12 -4.41 -7.41 10.29
N VAL A 13 -4.22 -6.31 10.99
CA VAL A 13 -3.45 -6.22 12.23
C VAL A 13 -4.40 -5.83 13.35
N GLU A 14 -4.21 -6.39 14.54
CA GLU A 14 -5.01 -6.06 15.72
C GLU A 14 -4.27 -5.09 16.65
N PHE A 15 -5.02 -4.46 17.56
CA PHE A 15 -4.46 -3.49 18.51
C PHE A 15 -3.24 -4.03 19.29
N ASP A 16 -3.34 -5.26 19.79
CA ASP A 16 -2.29 -5.90 20.58
C ASP A 16 -1.06 -6.26 19.76
N ASP A 17 -1.15 -6.35 18.43
CA ASP A 17 0.01 -6.60 17.58
C ASP A 17 0.96 -5.39 17.53
N VAL A 18 0.40 -4.18 17.66
CA VAL A 18 1.17 -2.93 17.64
C VAL A 18 1.52 -2.47 19.05
N LYS A 19 0.60 -2.60 20.01
CA LYS A 19 0.80 -2.10 21.38
C LYS A 19 1.93 -2.79 22.13
N LYS A 20 2.20 -4.07 21.83
CA LYS A 20 3.23 -4.89 22.49
C LYS A 20 4.64 -4.74 21.89
N LEU A 21 4.82 -3.90 20.87
CA LEU A 21 6.11 -3.73 20.21
C LEU A 21 7.10 -3.00 21.12
N ASP A 22 8.34 -3.47 21.13
CA ASP A 22 9.45 -2.77 21.76
C ASP A 22 9.79 -1.51 20.94
N LEU A 23 9.60 -0.33 21.53
CA LEU A 23 9.74 0.94 20.83
C LEU A 23 11.18 1.47 20.91
N PRO A 24 11.87 1.72 19.78
CA PRO A 24 13.18 2.34 19.78
C PRO A 24 13.10 3.84 20.11
N ASN A 25 14.23 4.45 20.47
CA ASN A 25 14.35 5.90 20.70
C ASN A 25 14.33 6.77 19.41
N ASP A 26 14.05 6.16 18.26
CA ASP A 26 13.86 6.81 16.96
C ASP A 26 12.36 6.99 16.64
N ILE A 27 12.03 7.76 15.61
CA ILE A 27 10.63 7.94 15.18
C ILE A 27 10.12 6.63 14.59
N VAL A 28 9.06 6.08 15.20
CA VAL A 28 8.31 4.93 14.70
C VAL A 28 7.17 5.42 13.82
N TRP A 29 7.09 4.89 12.61
CA TRP A 29 6.06 5.21 11.63
C TRP A 29 5.06 4.07 11.52
N PHE A 30 3.77 4.41 11.59
CA PHE A 30 2.68 3.53 11.20
C PHE A 30 2.35 3.77 9.73
N ARG A 31 2.44 2.71 8.93
CA ARG A 31 2.28 2.79 7.47
C ARG A 31 1.26 1.79 6.95
N PHE A 32 0.46 2.25 5.99
CA PHE A 32 -0.28 1.40 5.08
C PHE A 32 0.12 1.78 3.66
N GLU A 33 0.59 0.81 2.89
CA GLU A 33 0.92 0.97 1.47
C GLU A 33 0.02 0.08 0.62
N PRO A 34 -0.60 0.61 -0.45
CA PRO A 34 -1.50 -0.16 -1.30
C PRO A 34 -0.70 -0.97 -2.33
N LEU A 35 -1.40 -1.74 -3.18
CA LEU A 35 -0.75 -2.46 -4.28
C LEU A 35 0.11 -1.52 -5.14
N ILE A 36 1.31 -1.99 -5.47
CA ILE A 36 2.11 -1.54 -6.60
C ILE A 36 2.48 -2.75 -7.47
N LEU A 37 2.35 -2.60 -8.79
CA LEU A 37 2.70 -3.64 -9.77
C LEU A 37 3.39 -3.00 -10.96
N HIS A 38 4.54 -3.57 -11.36
CA HIS A 38 5.24 -3.22 -12.59
C HIS A 38 5.11 -4.35 -13.60
N VAL A 39 4.56 -4.05 -14.77
CA VAL A 39 4.33 -5.03 -15.85
C VAL A 39 5.11 -4.60 -17.09
N ALA A 40 5.93 -5.50 -17.62
CA ALA A 40 6.54 -5.29 -18.93
C ALA A 40 5.52 -5.61 -20.02
N CYS A 41 5.31 -4.67 -20.94
CA CYS A 41 4.38 -4.79 -22.05
C CYS A 41 5.14 -4.94 -23.37
N GLU A 42 4.57 -5.70 -24.30
CA GLU A 42 5.14 -5.89 -25.65
C GLU A 42 5.07 -4.62 -26.50
N SER A 43 4.08 -3.76 -26.25
CA SER A 43 3.77 -2.57 -27.05
C SER A 43 3.16 -1.46 -26.18
N VAL A 44 3.08 -0.24 -26.72
CA VAL A 44 2.46 0.91 -26.02
C VAL A 44 0.95 0.70 -25.95
N GLU A 45 0.38 0.07 -26.97
CA GLU A 45 -1.04 -0.25 -27.08
C GLU A 45 -1.46 -1.21 -25.97
N SER A 46 -0.71 -2.30 -25.77
CA SER A 46 -0.97 -3.28 -24.71
C SER A 46 -0.82 -2.63 -23.31
N ALA A 47 0.17 -1.74 -23.14
CA ALA A 47 0.32 -0.96 -21.91
C ALA A 47 -0.85 0.00 -21.66
N CYS A 48 -1.33 0.70 -22.69
CA CYS A 48 -2.50 1.57 -22.62
C CYS A 48 -3.76 0.81 -22.24
N GLU A 49 -4.00 -0.37 -22.82
CA GLU A 49 -5.15 -1.20 -22.48
C GLU A 49 -5.11 -1.65 -21.01
N LEU A 50 -3.94 -2.10 -20.56
CA LEU A 50 -3.73 -2.52 -19.17
C LEU A 50 -4.02 -1.37 -18.18
N ILE A 51 -3.51 -0.17 -18.47
CA ILE A 51 -3.75 1.03 -17.63
C ILE A 51 -5.22 1.42 -17.64
N LYS A 52 -5.92 1.34 -18.78
CA LYS A 52 -7.36 1.62 -18.85
C LYS A 52 -8.15 0.66 -17.95
N LYS A 53 -7.86 -0.64 -18.01
CA LYS A 53 -8.47 -1.65 -17.12
C LYS A 53 -8.18 -1.34 -15.65
N ALA A 54 -6.90 -1.10 -15.31
CA ALA A 54 -6.49 -0.77 -13.95
C ALA A 54 -7.17 0.50 -13.40
N SER A 55 -7.21 1.57 -14.20
CA SER A 55 -7.86 2.83 -13.86
C SER A 55 -9.36 2.64 -13.58
N SER A 56 -10.04 1.82 -14.39
CA SER A 56 -11.46 1.49 -14.18
C SER A 56 -11.72 0.75 -12.85
N CYS A 57 -10.70 0.07 -12.31
CA CYS A 57 -10.72 -0.61 -11.01
C CYS A 57 -10.28 0.27 -9.84
N GLY A 58 -9.97 1.55 -10.06
CA GLY A 58 -9.60 2.49 -9.00
C GLY A 58 -8.09 2.70 -8.82
N PHE A 59 -7.25 2.10 -9.67
CA PHE A 59 -5.80 2.37 -9.70
C PHE A 59 -5.51 3.62 -10.54
N LYS A 60 -5.99 4.78 -10.09
CA LYS A 60 -6.02 6.03 -10.88
C LYS A 60 -4.65 6.65 -11.15
N HIS A 61 -3.64 6.30 -10.36
CA HIS A 61 -2.25 6.77 -10.54
C HIS A 61 -1.41 5.79 -11.36
N SER A 62 -2.04 4.91 -12.14
CA SER A 62 -1.33 4.01 -13.05
C SER A 62 -0.82 4.78 -14.27
N GLY A 63 0.35 4.41 -14.79
CA GLY A 63 1.01 5.12 -15.88
C GLY A 63 2.01 4.26 -16.65
N ILE A 64 2.41 4.74 -17.84
CA ILE A 64 3.47 4.10 -18.63
C ILE A 64 4.80 4.74 -18.23
N MET A 65 5.76 3.91 -17.85
CA MET A 65 7.16 4.27 -17.69
C MET A 65 7.95 3.64 -18.83
N SER A 66 8.62 4.46 -19.64
CA SER A 66 9.53 3.93 -20.65
C SER A 66 10.89 3.68 -20.01
N THR A 67 11.42 2.48 -20.18
CA THR A 67 12.84 2.17 -19.93
C THR A 67 13.52 1.96 -21.28
N GLU A 68 14.84 2.11 -21.36
CA GLU A 68 15.61 1.96 -22.62
C GLU A 68 15.36 0.63 -23.35
N LYS A 69 14.89 -0.41 -22.64
CA LYS A 69 14.76 -1.77 -23.17
C LYS A 69 13.31 -2.28 -23.21
N ARG A 70 12.39 -1.68 -22.45
CA ARG A 70 11.02 -2.21 -22.25
C ARG A 70 10.02 -1.09 -21.96
N ILE A 71 8.81 -1.29 -22.46
CA ILE A 71 7.64 -0.49 -22.09
C ILE A 71 7.11 -1.07 -20.78
N MET A 72 7.10 -0.27 -19.72
CA MET A 72 6.63 -0.69 -18.40
C MET A 72 5.31 0.01 -18.09
N ALA A 73 4.31 -0.73 -17.68
CA ALA A 73 3.13 -0.18 -17.03
C ALA A 73 3.31 -0.26 -15.51
N GLU A 74 3.17 0.86 -14.81
CA GLU A 74 3.03 0.92 -13.36
C GLU A 74 1.55 0.99 -13.00
N ILE A 75 1.11 0.08 -12.14
CA ILE A 75 -0.24 0.07 -11.58
C ILE A 75 -0.12 0.31 -10.08
N ARG A 76 -0.72 1.40 -9.59
CA ARG A 76 -0.54 1.84 -8.21
C ARG A 76 -1.86 2.22 -7.55
N GLY A 77 -2.08 1.72 -6.35
CA GLY A 77 -3.17 2.16 -5.49
C GLY A 77 -2.92 3.53 -4.88
N THR A 78 -3.97 4.18 -4.40
CA THR A 78 -3.92 5.59 -3.96
C THR A 78 -4.15 5.74 -2.45
N ASP A 79 -4.58 4.68 -1.77
CA ASP A 79 -4.86 4.70 -0.34
C ASP A 79 -3.57 4.45 0.44
N PHE A 80 -3.11 5.43 1.21
CA PHE A 80 -1.92 5.29 2.05
C PHE A 80 -2.19 5.84 3.46
N ILE A 81 -1.40 5.38 4.42
CA ILE A 81 -1.23 6.00 5.74
C ILE A 81 0.28 6.14 5.93
N ASP A 82 0.73 7.31 6.36
CA ASP A 82 2.11 7.54 6.79
C ASP A 82 2.07 8.51 7.98
N ALA A 83 2.09 7.95 9.19
CA ALA A 83 1.91 8.70 10.42
C ALA A 83 2.99 8.30 11.43
N PRO A 84 3.73 9.25 12.03
CA PRO A 84 4.56 8.93 13.18
C PRO A 84 3.63 8.56 14.36
N ILE A 85 4.01 7.56 15.16
CA ILE A 85 3.21 7.10 16.32
C ILE A 85 4.00 7.01 17.64
N ALA A 86 5.32 6.91 17.59
CA ALA A 86 6.17 6.83 18.77
C ALA A 86 7.56 7.44 18.57
N LYS A 87 8.24 7.77 19.67
CA LYS A 87 9.68 8.02 19.74
C LYS A 87 10.17 7.71 21.15
N GLY A 88 10.74 6.51 21.36
CA GLY A 88 11.02 5.94 22.69
C GLY A 88 9.75 5.52 23.44
N GLU A 89 8.71 6.33 23.38
CA GLU A 89 7.37 6.05 23.90
C GLU A 89 6.28 6.35 22.86
N MET A 90 5.15 5.66 22.98
CA MET A 90 3.97 5.88 22.14
C MET A 90 3.32 7.21 22.53
N PHE A 91 3.19 8.15 21.59
CA PHE A 91 2.51 9.42 21.84
C PHE A 91 1.04 9.42 21.42
N VAL A 92 0.63 8.45 20.59
CA VAL A 92 -0.78 8.23 20.25
C VAL A 92 -1.43 7.45 21.40
N ASN A 93 -2.57 7.94 21.90
CA ASN A 93 -3.34 7.23 22.91
C ASN A 93 -3.97 5.94 22.33
N ASP A 94 -4.50 5.08 23.20
CA ASP A 94 -5.03 3.78 22.76
C ASP A 94 -6.21 3.93 21.78
N GLU A 95 -7.04 4.96 21.93
CA GLU A 95 -8.15 5.24 21.01
C GLU A 95 -7.66 5.65 19.63
N GLY A 96 -6.68 6.56 19.55
CA GLY A 96 -6.06 6.98 18.30
C GLY A 96 -5.33 5.85 17.60
N LEU A 97 -4.68 4.96 18.35
CA LEU A 97 -4.03 3.78 17.78
C LEU A 97 -5.06 2.80 17.21
N ARG A 98 -6.19 2.57 17.90
CA ARG A 98 -7.30 1.75 17.37
C ARG A 98 -7.85 2.34 16.08
N LEU A 99 -8.06 3.66 16.01
CA LEU A 99 -8.54 4.33 14.80
C LEU A 99 -7.56 4.17 13.63
N LEU A 100 -6.25 4.32 13.85
CA LEU A 100 -5.24 4.11 12.80
C LEU A 100 -5.27 2.67 12.27
N ILE A 101 -5.39 1.70 13.16
CA ILE A 101 -5.46 0.27 12.81
C ILE A 101 -6.75 -0.04 12.04
N GLU A 102 -7.89 0.48 12.48
CA GLU A 102 -9.17 0.36 11.78
C GLU A 102 -9.08 0.95 10.37
N GLU A 103 -8.54 2.16 10.22
CA GLU A 103 -8.37 2.79 8.91
C GLU A 103 -7.41 2.01 8.01
N ALA A 104 -6.31 1.46 8.54
CA ALA A 104 -5.41 0.60 7.77
C ALA A 104 -6.10 -0.67 7.28
N ASN A 105 -6.85 -1.34 8.17
CA ASN A 105 -7.58 -2.55 7.85
C ASN A 105 -8.70 -2.28 6.83
N ASN A 106 -9.41 -1.17 6.94
CA ASN A 106 -10.42 -0.73 5.97
C ASN A 106 -9.80 -0.41 4.60
N LYS A 107 -8.61 0.22 4.58
CA LYS A 107 -7.86 0.46 3.33
C LYS A 107 -7.36 -0.84 2.72
N LEU A 108 -6.95 -1.82 3.52
CA LEU A 108 -6.56 -3.16 3.05
C LEU A 108 -7.74 -3.86 2.35
N ASP A 109 -8.93 -3.84 2.95
CA ASP A 109 -10.13 -4.43 2.34
C ASP A 109 -10.46 -3.78 0.98
N LYS A 110 -10.44 -2.45 0.93
CA LYS A 110 -10.64 -1.70 -0.33
C LYS A 110 -9.56 -2.05 -1.36
N ASN A 111 -8.31 -2.16 -0.95
CA ASN A 111 -7.20 -2.53 -1.82
C ASN A 111 -7.42 -3.94 -2.41
N LEU A 112 -7.73 -4.94 -1.57
CA LEU A 112 -8.02 -6.31 -2.01
C LEU A 112 -9.24 -6.38 -2.95
N TYR A 113 -10.30 -5.61 -2.68
CA TYR A 113 -11.44 -5.51 -3.58
C TYR A 113 -11.03 -5.00 -4.98
N ARG A 114 -10.22 -3.93 -5.04
CA ARG A 114 -9.73 -3.40 -6.33
C ARG A 114 -8.82 -4.40 -7.06
N ILE A 115 -7.97 -5.11 -6.32
CA ILE A 115 -7.11 -6.17 -6.87
C ILE A 115 -7.96 -7.27 -7.52
N ASN A 116 -8.97 -7.78 -6.82
CA ASN A 116 -9.82 -8.86 -7.32
C ASN A 116 -10.60 -8.42 -8.56
N ARG A 117 -11.22 -7.23 -8.52
CA ARG A 117 -11.92 -6.68 -9.69
C ARG A 117 -10.99 -6.47 -10.88
N PHE A 118 -9.75 -6.05 -10.64
CA PHE A 118 -8.76 -5.91 -11.71
C PHE A 118 -8.36 -7.26 -12.30
N LEU A 119 -8.12 -8.27 -11.47
CA LEU A 119 -7.85 -9.63 -11.90
C LEU A 119 -9.00 -10.21 -12.75
N GLU A 120 -10.25 -9.91 -12.41
CA GLU A 120 -11.43 -10.31 -13.21
C GLU A 120 -11.44 -9.70 -14.61
N LEU A 121 -11.03 -8.43 -14.78
CA LEU A 121 -10.95 -7.77 -16.09
C LEU A 121 -9.76 -8.23 -16.94
N LEU A 122 -8.78 -8.91 -16.34
CA LEU A 122 -7.61 -9.46 -17.03
C LEU A 122 -7.83 -10.89 -17.54
N LYS A 123 -8.84 -11.59 -17.01
CA LYS A 123 -9.27 -12.91 -17.51
C LYS A 123 -10.04 -12.76 -18.81
#